data_AF-A0A496ZSQ7-F1
#
_entry.id   AF-A0A496ZSQ7-F1
#
_cell.length_a   1.000
_cell.length_b   1.000
_cell.length_c   1.000
_cell.angle_alpha   90.00
_cell.angle_beta   90.00
_cell.angle_gamma   90.00
#
_symmetry.space_group_name_H-M   'P 1'
#
loop_
_entity.id
_entity.type
_entity.pdbx_description
1 polymer ?
#
loop_
_entity_poly.entity_id
_entity_poly.type
_entity_poly.pdbx_seq_one_letter_code
_entity_poly.pdbx_strand_id
1 'polypeptide(L)'
;MAFRFSTGLKNKLLGKTVDIIENGSFSSDASGWSAIDATLQAVEGGYEGKCLQITNTTTAKGYAYQGKPVKMGHRYMLELYHKNGTAKGRVKVGPDINDGSYVDQQLDDSEWTRHLFLIEVPDDVNTIYITLVVDSETANDTTLFDEIKCTWEASSIKEIFKNSKLIIYSGTQPDSPDEAPVGTKLVEITKNASGNFDLEFAEAEDGSIDKVPVDNWSGYATADGDAGWFRLITNGDSGVYSETDCRIDGSVGTADAELIMADTHITNGSIQTISVFRISISI
;
A
#
# COMPACT_ATOMS: atom_id res chain seq x y z
N MET A 1 22.63 8.41 -15.86
CA MET A 1 21.35 8.24 -16.59
C MET A 1 20.28 8.92 -15.71
N ALA A 2 18.98 8.78 -15.94
CA ALA A 2 17.98 9.20 -14.96
C ALA A 2 17.36 7.94 -14.33
N PHE A 3 16.97 8.02 -13.06
CA PHE A 3 16.23 6.95 -12.39
C PHE A 3 15.03 6.50 -13.22
N ARG A 4 14.80 5.19 -13.29
CA ARG A 4 13.58 4.64 -13.88
C ARG A 4 12.56 4.43 -12.78
N PHE A 5 11.37 5.00 -12.96
CA PHE A 5 10.25 4.87 -12.03
C PHE A 5 9.18 3.93 -12.60
N SER A 6 8.75 2.98 -11.77
CA SER A 6 7.60 2.09 -12.04
C SER A 6 6.32 2.88 -12.34
N THR A 7 5.38 2.22 -13.01
CA THR A 7 4.04 2.73 -13.23
C THR A 7 3.33 2.98 -11.90
N GLY A 8 3.47 2.07 -10.93
CA GLY A 8 2.92 2.21 -9.59
C GLY A 8 3.41 3.47 -8.87
N LEU A 9 4.73 3.71 -8.87
CA LEU A 9 5.31 4.91 -8.26
C LEU A 9 4.86 6.20 -8.95
N LYS A 10 4.84 6.24 -10.29
CA LYS A 10 4.40 7.43 -11.03
C LYS A 10 2.94 7.75 -10.74
N ASN A 11 2.08 6.74 -10.80
CA ASN A 11 0.66 6.89 -10.47
C ASN A 11 0.49 7.42 -9.05
N LYS A 12 1.28 6.90 -8.11
CA LYS A 12 1.27 7.32 -6.72
C LYS A 12 1.63 8.79 -6.53
N LEU A 13 2.73 9.23 -7.12
CA LEU A 13 3.19 10.61 -7.06
C LEU A 13 2.21 11.59 -7.73
N LEU A 14 1.48 11.12 -8.75
CA LEU A 14 0.46 11.90 -9.46
C LEU A 14 -0.93 11.82 -8.81
N GLY A 15 -1.07 11.15 -7.67
CA GLY A 15 -2.35 10.98 -6.99
C GLY A 15 -3.36 10.10 -7.74
N LYS A 16 -2.90 9.33 -8.74
CA LYS A 16 -3.69 8.27 -9.39
C LYS A 16 -3.61 7.03 -8.51
N THR A 17 -4.50 6.94 -7.54
CA THR A 17 -4.51 5.86 -6.55
C THR A 17 -5.45 4.76 -7.01
N VAL A 18 -5.02 3.50 -6.86
CA VAL A 18 -5.84 2.33 -7.20
C VAL A 18 -6.79 2.08 -6.03
N ASP A 19 -8.08 1.95 -6.34
CA ASP A 19 -9.07 1.48 -5.37
C ASP A 19 -8.89 -0.01 -5.13
N ILE A 20 -8.72 -0.38 -3.86
CA ILE A 20 -8.55 -1.77 -3.44
C ILE A 20 -9.89 -2.46 -3.17
N ILE A 21 -11.00 -1.71 -3.08
CA ILE A 21 -12.34 -2.27 -2.87
C ILE A 21 -12.82 -2.98 -4.13
N GLU A 22 -13.37 -4.17 -3.95
CA GLU A 22 -14.11 -4.83 -5.02
C GLU A 22 -15.59 -4.51 -4.89
N ASN A 23 -16.25 -4.21 -6.01
CA ASN A 23 -17.70 -3.97 -6.05
C ASN A 23 -18.18 -2.94 -4.99
N GLY A 24 -17.51 -1.79 -4.93
CA GLY A 24 -17.88 -0.69 -4.03
C GLY A 24 -19.11 0.11 -4.48
N SER A 25 -19.47 0.04 -5.76
CA SER A 25 -20.62 0.75 -6.36
C SER A 25 -21.93 -0.05 -6.38
N PHE A 26 -21.88 -1.35 -6.05
CA PHE A 26 -23.06 -2.23 -5.95
C PHE A 26 -24.02 -2.19 -7.15
N SER A 27 -23.49 -1.91 -8.35
CA SER A 27 -24.29 -1.63 -9.55
C SER A 27 -25.19 -2.80 -10.00
N SER A 28 -24.92 -4.03 -9.55
CA SER A 28 -25.69 -5.22 -9.91
C SER A 28 -26.02 -6.12 -8.73
N ASP A 29 -25.05 -6.40 -7.86
CA ASP A 29 -25.18 -7.27 -6.69
C ASP A 29 -24.21 -6.85 -5.57
N ALA A 30 -24.14 -7.65 -4.49
CA ALA A 30 -23.21 -7.48 -3.37
C ALA A 30 -22.03 -8.47 -3.43
N SER A 31 -21.71 -9.03 -4.60
CA SER A 31 -20.59 -9.97 -4.79
C SER A 31 -19.28 -9.33 -4.33
N GLY A 32 -18.37 -10.14 -3.77
CA GLY A 32 -17.12 -9.66 -3.18
C GLY A 32 -17.24 -9.25 -1.70
N TRP A 33 -18.44 -8.98 -1.19
CA TRP A 33 -18.69 -8.73 0.23
C TRP A 33 -19.19 -9.99 0.95
N SER A 34 -18.66 -10.23 2.15
CA SER A 34 -19.10 -11.33 3.02
C SER A 34 -20.02 -10.82 4.12
N ALA A 35 -20.99 -11.64 4.54
CA ALA A 35 -21.99 -11.27 5.53
C ALA A 35 -21.85 -12.12 6.81
N ILE A 36 -22.04 -11.51 7.97
CA ILE A 36 -22.25 -12.21 9.26
C ILE A 36 -23.47 -11.60 9.94
N ASP A 37 -24.37 -12.47 10.42
CA ASP A 37 -25.66 -12.10 11.01
C ASP A 37 -26.52 -11.15 10.16
N ALA A 38 -26.23 -11.04 8.86
CA ALA A 38 -26.88 -10.13 7.93
C ALA A 38 -27.20 -10.78 6.58
N THR A 39 -28.15 -10.19 5.86
CA THR A 39 -28.32 -10.38 4.42
C THR A 39 -27.88 -9.12 3.68
N LEU A 40 -27.24 -9.31 2.52
CA LEU A 40 -26.71 -8.25 1.66
C LEU A 40 -27.51 -8.22 0.37
N GLN A 41 -27.98 -7.04 -0.02
CA GLN A 41 -28.71 -6.85 -1.28
C GLN A 41 -28.30 -5.54 -1.93
N ALA A 42 -28.14 -5.56 -3.26
CA ALA A 42 -28.06 -4.35 -4.05
C ALA A 42 -29.48 -3.84 -4.35
N VAL A 43 -29.84 -2.68 -3.81
CA VAL A 43 -31.18 -2.08 -3.94
C VAL A 43 -31.10 -0.73 -4.65
N GLU A 44 -32.16 -0.36 -5.37
CA GLU A 44 -32.25 0.95 -6.04
C GLU A 44 -32.29 2.11 -5.03
N GLY A 45 -31.92 3.31 -5.48
CA GLY A 45 -31.94 4.52 -4.65
C GLY A 45 -30.64 4.76 -3.89
N GLY A 46 -29.53 4.26 -4.46
CA GLY A 46 -28.17 4.59 -4.06
C GLY A 46 -27.84 6.07 -4.21
N TYR A 47 -26.66 6.45 -3.75
CA TYR A 47 -26.09 7.75 -4.09
C TYR A 47 -25.91 7.84 -5.61
N GLU A 48 -25.42 6.75 -6.22
CA GLU A 48 -25.41 6.56 -7.67
C GLU A 48 -26.08 5.24 -8.04
N GLY A 49 -27.31 5.31 -8.57
CA GLY A 49 -28.03 4.12 -9.03
C GLY A 49 -28.45 3.19 -7.89
N LYS A 50 -27.70 2.09 -7.69
CA LYS A 50 -27.96 1.09 -6.65
C LYS A 50 -26.98 1.23 -5.49
N CYS A 51 -27.35 0.73 -4.33
CA CYS A 51 -26.52 0.70 -3.13
C CYS A 51 -26.62 -0.63 -2.41
N LEU A 52 -25.69 -0.87 -1.50
CA LEU A 52 -25.76 -1.99 -0.57
C LEU A 52 -26.75 -1.69 0.54
N GLN A 53 -27.80 -2.50 0.66
CA GLN A 53 -28.59 -2.61 1.88
C GLN A 53 -28.09 -3.81 2.69
N ILE A 54 -27.75 -3.55 3.96
CA ILE A 54 -27.42 -4.58 4.94
C ILE A 54 -28.64 -4.73 5.85
N THR A 55 -29.10 -5.95 6.06
CA THR A 55 -30.27 -6.24 6.91
C THR A 55 -29.91 -7.26 7.99
N ASN A 56 -30.10 -6.92 9.26
CA ASN A 56 -29.92 -7.85 10.38
C ASN A 56 -30.83 -9.07 10.24
N THR A 57 -30.28 -10.26 10.44
CA THR A 57 -31.03 -11.52 10.44
C THR A 57 -31.33 -12.04 11.85
N THR A 58 -30.60 -11.56 12.84
CA THR A 58 -30.74 -11.91 14.26
C THR A 58 -30.83 -10.63 15.10
N THR A 59 -30.82 -10.77 16.42
CA THR A 59 -30.71 -9.64 17.35
C THR A 59 -29.25 -9.24 17.61
N ALA A 60 -28.28 -9.86 16.93
CA ALA A 60 -26.91 -9.38 16.90
C ALA A 60 -26.77 -8.28 15.83
N LYS A 61 -25.77 -7.43 15.99
CA LYS A 61 -25.39 -6.46 14.95
C LYS A 61 -24.83 -7.22 13.76
N GLY A 62 -25.59 -7.26 12.68
CA GLY A 62 -25.18 -7.84 11.40
C GLY A 62 -24.30 -6.87 10.61
N TYR A 63 -23.43 -7.43 9.78
CA TYR A 63 -22.46 -6.63 9.03
C TYR A 63 -22.01 -7.29 7.72
N ALA A 64 -21.52 -6.43 6.82
CA ALA A 64 -20.79 -6.80 5.62
C ALA A 64 -19.30 -6.51 5.82
N TYR A 65 -18.40 -7.33 5.25
CA TYR A 65 -16.98 -7.05 5.30
C TYR A 65 -16.21 -7.48 4.03
N GLN A 66 -15.07 -6.83 3.82
CA GLN A 66 -14.00 -7.27 2.92
C GLN A 66 -12.65 -7.20 3.63
N GLY A 67 -11.85 -8.27 3.50
CA GLY A 67 -10.44 -8.25 3.85
C GLY A 67 -9.63 -7.83 2.63
N LYS A 68 -8.72 -6.86 2.80
CA LYS A 68 -7.91 -6.33 1.69
C LYS A 68 -6.42 -6.31 2.02
N PRO A 69 -5.57 -6.78 1.09
CA PRO A 69 -4.14 -6.68 1.26
C PRO A 69 -3.74 -5.20 1.26
N VAL A 70 -2.88 -4.85 2.20
CA VAL A 70 -2.34 -3.49 2.35
C VAL A 70 -0.83 -3.56 2.52
N LYS A 71 -0.18 -2.43 2.24
CA LYS A 71 1.23 -2.26 2.48
C LYS A 71 1.43 -1.81 3.94
N MET A 72 2.24 -2.57 4.68
CA MET A 72 2.59 -2.29 6.08
C MET A 72 3.16 -0.88 6.23
N GLY A 73 2.75 -0.15 7.28
CA GLY A 73 3.29 1.18 7.58
C GLY A 73 2.77 2.34 6.72
N HIS A 74 1.79 2.08 5.84
CA HIS A 74 1.26 3.09 4.91
C HIS A 74 -0.16 3.55 5.26
N ARG A 75 -0.54 4.72 4.72
CA ARG A 75 -1.83 5.35 4.96
C ARG A 75 -2.81 5.15 3.81
N TYR A 76 -4.05 4.82 4.13
CA TYR A 76 -5.13 4.63 3.16
C TYR A 76 -6.28 5.58 3.46
N MET A 77 -6.98 6.04 2.43
CA MET A 77 -8.21 6.82 2.55
C MET A 77 -9.39 5.94 2.17
N LEU A 78 -10.28 5.71 3.12
CA LEU A 78 -11.58 5.08 2.89
C LEU A 78 -12.62 6.18 2.66
N GLU A 79 -13.18 6.20 1.46
CA GLU A 79 -14.34 6.98 1.08
C GLU A 79 -15.56 6.07 1.02
N LEU A 80 -16.69 6.55 1.53
CA LEU A 80 -17.98 5.88 1.38
C LEU A 80 -19.12 6.89 1.49
N TYR A 81 -20.27 6.51 0.96
CA TYR A 81 -21.52 7.18 1.19
C TYR A 81 -22.39 6.32 2.09
N HIS A 82 -23.06 6.97 3.04
CA HIS A 82 -23.97 6.30 3.95
C HIS A 82 -25.31 7.04 4.02
N LYS A 83 -26.37 6.26 4.20
CA LYS A 83 -27.71 6.74 4.53
C LYS A 83 -28.36 5.74 5.48
N ASN A 84 -29.02 6.24 6.50
CA ASN A 84 -29.78 5.42 7.44
C ASN A 84 -30.87 4.63 6.69
N GLY A 85 -31.05 3.37 7.07
CA GLY A 85 -32.23 2.59 6.72
C GLY A 85 -33.28 2.76 7.80
N THR A 86 -33.66 1.65 8.44
CA THR A 86 -34.42 1.69 9.70
C THR A 86 -33.52 1.92 10.92
N ALA A 87 -32.20 1.75 10.76
CA ALA A 87 -31.20 1.95 11.79
C ALA A 87 -30.00 2.76 11.26
N LYS A 88 -29.16 3.18 12.21
CA LYS A 88 -27.87 3.83 11.97
C LYS A 88 -26.85 2.83 11.45
N GLY A 89 -25.89 3.34 10.67
CA GLY A 89 -24.72 2.56 10.26
C GLY A 89 -23.57 2.73 11.24
N ARG A 90 -22.58 1.85 11.12
CA ARG A 90 -21.25 2.03 11.70
C ARG A 90 -20.20 1.48 10.76
N VAL A 91 -19.07 2.15 10.68
CA VAL A 91 -17.91 1.71 9.90
C VAL A 91 -16.81 1.36 10.86
N LYS A 92 -16.25 0.15 10.70
CA LYS A 92 -15.13 -0.34 11.50
C LYS A 92 -14.01 -0.82 10.60
N VAL A 93 -12.78 -0.45 10.92
CA VAL A 93 -11.59 -0.90 10.22
C VAL A 93 -10.53 -1.34 11.24
N GLY A 94 -9.96 -2.51 11.02
CA GLY A 94 -8.96 -3.12 11.90
C GLY A 94 -8.19 -4.28 11.25
N PRO A 95 -7.26 -4.92 11.97
CA PRO A 95 -6.49 -6.06 11.47
C PRO A 95 -7.30 -7.36 11.43
N ASP A 96 -8.48 -7.38 12.06
CA ASP A 96 -9.40 -8.52 12.13
C ASP A 96 -10.83 -8.10 11.78
N ILE A 97 -11.68 -9.09 11.47
CA ILE A 97 -13.08 -8.88 11.14
C ILE A 97 -13.81 -8.18 12.30
N ASN A 98 -14.58 -7.13 11.99
CA ASN A 98 -15.35 -6.33 12.95
C ASN A 98 -14.50 -5.64 14.05
N ASP A 99 -13.17 -5.64 13.89
CA ASP A 99 -12.29 -4.81 14.69
C ASP A 99 -12.37 -3.34 14.25
N GLY A 100 -12.29 -2.44 15.23
CA GLY A 100 -12.40 -1.00 15.02
C GLY A 100 -11.17 -0.22 15.48
N SER A 101 -10.00 -0.86 15.56
CA SER A 101 -8.80 -0.25 16.12
C SER A 101 -8.25 0.91 15.28
N TYR A 102 -8.54 0.95 13.98
CA TYR A 102 -8.11 2.04 13.08
C TYR A 102 -9.23 3.03 12.79
N VAL A 103 -10.45 2.53 12.61
CA VAL A 103 -11.66 3.33 12.46
C VAL A 103 -12.77 2.63 13.23
N ASP A 104 -13.51 3.37 14.06
CA ASP A 104 -14.78 2.91 14.64
C ASP A 104 -15.72 4.10 14.76
N GLN A 105 -16.55 4.32 13.73
CA GLN A 105 -17.40 5.49 13.63
C GLN A 105 -18.85 5.08 13.40
N GLN A 106 -19.75 5.50 14.30
CA GLN A 106 -21.19 5.46 14.06
C GLN A 106 -21.56 6.56 13.06
N LEU A 107 -22.42 6.22 12.10
CA LEU A 107 -22.93 7.11 11.06
C LEU A 107 -24.44 7.26 11.25
N ASP A 108 -24.92 8.50 11.27
CA ASP A 108 -26.32 8.85 11.52
C ASP A 108 -26.78 9.88 10.49
N ASP A 109 -26.98 9.40 9.26
CA ASP A 109 -27.20 10.24 8.10
C ASP A 109 -28.63 10.03 7.58
N SER A 110 -29.44 11.10 7.64
CA SER A 110 -30.81 11.04 7.11
C SER A 110 -30.87 11.07 5.58
N GLU A 111 -29.80 11.54 4.95
CA GLU A 111 -29.62 11.62 3.49
C GLU A 111 -28.27 10.99 3.13
N TRP A 112 -27.99 10.77 1.84
CA TRP A 112 -26.69 10.28 1.42
C TRP A 112 -25.57 11.27 1.77
N THR A 113 -24.74 10.91 2.75
CA THR A 113 -23.61 11.71 3.20
C THR A 113 -22.30 11.00 2.85
N ARG A 114 -21.35 11.76 2.30
CA ARG A 114 -19.97 11.28 2.07
C ARG A 114 -19.16 11.32 3.36
N HIS A 115 -18.48 10.23 3.66
CA HIS A 115 -17.51 10.11 4.74
C HIS A 115 -16.12 9.78 4.20
N LEU A 116 -15.10 10.31 4.88
CA LEU A 116 -13.69 10.10 4.57
C LEU A 116 -12.96 9.70 5.86
N PHE A 117 -12.33 8.53 5.84
CA PHE A 117 -11.57 8.01 6.97
C PHE A 117 -10.13 7.75 6.56
N LEU A 118 -9.20 8.42 7.26
CA LEU A 118 -7.79 8.12 7.15
C LEU A 118 -7.48 6.88 7.99
N ILE A 119 -6.86 5.88 7.37
CA ILE A 119 -6.44 4.62 7.98
C ILE A 119 -4.91 4.60 8.01
N GLU A 120 -4.33 4.53 9.20
CA GLU A 120 -2.89 4.34 9.38
C GLU A 120 -2.61 2.86 9.63
N VAL A 121 -2.01 2.17 8.65
CA VAL A 121 -1.68 0.74 8.77
C VAL A 121 -0.39 0.58 9.57
N PRO A 122 -0.39 -0.19 10.68
CA PRO A 122 0.82 -0.49 11.42
C PRO A 122 1.90 -1.21 10.59
N ASP A 123 3.16 -1.15 11.04
CA ASP A 123 4.31 -1.73 10.34
C ASP A 123 4.31 -3.28 10.34
N ASP A 124 3.42 -3.92 11.10
CA ASP A 124 3.27 -5.38 11.23
C ASP A 124 2.00 -5.93 10.57
N VAL A 125 1.19 -5.09 9.93
CA VAL A 125 -0.12 -5.45 9.38
C VAL A 125 -0.13 -5.37 7.85
N ASN A 126 -0.43 -6.49 7.20
CA ASN A 126 -0.48 -6.59 5.73
C ASN A 126 -1.89 -6.82 5.17
N THR A 127 -2.91 -6.89 6.04
CA THR A 127 -4.30 -7.06 5.67
C THR A 127 -5.15 -6.23 6.63
N ILE A 128 -6.10 -5.47 6.10
CA ILE A 128 -7.14 -4.82 6.91
C ILE A 128 -8.50 -5.37 6.55
N TYR A 129 -9.43 -5.31 7.49
CA TYR A 129 -10.83 -5.65 7.28
C TYR A 129 -11.66 -4.38 7.39
N ILE A 130 -12.40 -4.07 6.31
CA ILE A 130 -13.35 -2.97 6.28
C ILE A 130 -14.73 -3.57 6.53
N THR A 131 -15.36 -3.16 7.63
CA THR A 131 -16.62 -3.71 8.12
C THR A 131 -17.69 -2.63 8.16
N LEU A 132 -18.81 -2.89 7.48
CA LEU A 132 -19.99 -2.03 7.42
C LEU A 132 -21.08 -2.68 8.27
N VAL A 133 -21.51 -2.00 9.33
CA VAL A 133 -22.31 -2.59 10.41
C VAL A 133 -23.68 -1.91 10.49
N VAL A 134 -24.74 -2.70 10.67
CA VAL A 134 -26.02 -2.18 11.17
C VAL A 134 -25.86 -1.93 12.67
N ASP A 135 -25.85 -0.66 13.11
CA ASP A 135 -25.61 -0.32 14.52
C ASP A 135 -26.90 -0.46 15.37
N SER A 136 -27.54 -1.63 15.27
CA SER A 136 -28.76 -2.01 15.98
C SER A 136 -28.72 -3.50 16.35
N GLU A 137 -29.28 -3.83 17.51
CA GLU A 137 -29.45 -5.21 18.01
C GLU A 137 -30.88 -5.73 17.76
N THR A 138 -31.59 -5.12 16.80
CA THR A 138 -32.93 -5.54 16.39
C THR A 138 -32.88 -6.28 15.07
N ALA A 139 -33.60 -7.40 14.97
CA ALA A 139 -33.70 -8.15 13.72
C ALA A 139 -34.46 -7.36 12.65
N ASN A 140 -34.07 -7.54 11.40
CA ASN A 140 -34.59 -6.84 10.22
C ASN A 140 -34.29 -5.34 10.15
N ASP A 141 -33.48 -4.81 11.08
CA ASP A 141 -32.99 -3.45 10.93
C ASP A 141 -32.01 -3.33 9.77
N THR A 142 -32.03 -2.16 9.14
CA THR A 142 -31.32 -1.90 7.89
C THR A 142 -30.47 -0.64 7.95
N THR A 143 -29.36 -0.65 7.22
CA THR A 143 -28.55 0.52 6.90
C THR A 143 -28.08 0.42 5.44
N LEU A 144 -27.78 1.55 4.80
CA LEU A 144 -27.39 1.60 3.40
C LEU A 144 -26.01 2.26 3.21
N PHE A 145 -25.23 1.66 2.32
CA PHE A 145 -23.88 2.06 1.99
C PHE A 145 -23.69 2.08 0.47
N ASP A 146 -22.91 3.02 -0.04
CA ASP A 146 -22.66 3.15 -1.47
C ASP A 146 -21.29 3.76 -1.78
N GLU A 147 -20.81 3.57 -3.00
CA GLU A 147 -19.55 4.11 -3.54
C GLU A 147 -18.36 3.95 -2.58
N ILE A 148 -18.16 2.71 -2.09
CA ILE A 148 -17.07 2.39 -1.16
C ILE A 148 -15.76 2.31 -1.93
N LYS A 149 -14.81 3.16 -1.57
CA LYS A 149 -13.48 3.22 -2.19
C LYS A 149 -12.44 3.26 -1.09
N CYS A 150 -11.41 2.44 -1.20
CA CYS A 150 -10.27 2.51 -0.31
C CYS A 150 -9.02 2.66 -1.16
N THR A 151 -8.41 3.82 -1.11
CA THR A 151 -7.27 4.13 -1.95
C THR A 151 -6.04 4.39 -1.09
N TRP A 152 -4.89 3.89 -1.53
CA TRP A 152 -3.63 4.21 -0.87
C TRP A 152 -3.38 5.72 -1.07
N GLU A 153 -3.23 6.53 -0.01
CA GLU A 153 -3.10 7.99 -0.12
C GLU A 153 -1.82 8.44 -0.82
N ALA A 154 -1.90 9.47 -1.68
CA ALA A 154 -0.71 10.08 -2.26
C ALA A 154 0.28 10.50 -1.17
N SER A 155 1.53 10.07 -1.32
CA SER A 155 2.58 10.19 -0.30
C SER A 155 3.84 10.78 -0.93
N SER A 156 4.68 11.43 -0.12
CA SER A 156 6.01 11.85 -0.57
C SER A 156 6.89 10.61 -0.88
N ILE A 157 8.00 10.78 -1.62
CA ILE A 157 8.96 9.68 -1.86
C ILE A 157 9.42 9.06 -0.54
N LYS A 158 9.65 9.89 0.49
CA LYS A 158 10.00 9.44 1.85
C LYS A 158 8.97 8.45 2.39
N GLU A 159 7.69 8.84 2.35
CA GLU A 159 6.58 8.05 2.89
C GLU A 159 6.27 6.81 2.04
N ILE A 160 6.48 6.87 0.71
CA ILE A 160 6.30 5.72 -0.18
C ILE A 160 7.37 4.65 0.06
N PHE A 161 8.62 5.07 0.27
CA PHE A 161 9.75 4.15 0.49
C PHE A 161 10.14 4.03 1.96
N LYS A 162 9.25 4.39 2.88
CA LYS A 162 9.39 4.05 4.30
C LYS A 162 9.46 2.53 4.44
N ASN A 163 10.37 2.02 5.26
CA ASN A 163 10.60 0.58 5.39
C ASN A 163 10.86 -0.08 4.02
N SER A 164 11.74 0.51 3.20
CA SER A 164 12.11 -0.07 1.91
C SER A 164 13.32 -1.00 2.03
N LYS A 165 13.67 -1.65 0.92
CA LYS A 165 14.90 -2.43 0.75
C LYS A 165 15.52 -2.09 -0.61
N LEU A 166 16.85 -2.04 -0.65
CA LEU A 166 17.60 -1.84 -1.88
C LEU A 166 18.27 -3.16 -2.27
N ILE A 167 18.07 -3.63 -3.50
CA ILE A 167 18.63 -4.89 -3.98
C ILE A 167 19.57 -4.61 -5.15
N ILE A 168 20.79 -5.14 -5.08
CA ILE A 168 21.82 -5.01 -6.11
C ILE A 168 21.87 -6.28 -6.94
N TYR A 169 21.90 -6.12 -8.26
CA TYR A 169 21.90 -7.21 -9.23
C TYR A 169 23.07 -7.07 -10.21
N SER A 170 23.46 -8.20 -10.78
CA SER A 170 24.37 -8.23 -11.92
C SER A 170 23.66 -7.93 -13.24
N GLY A 171 24.45 -7.64 -14.28
CA GLY A 171 23.94 -7.44 -15.64
C GLY A 171 23.30 -6.06 -15.83
N THR A 172 22.40 -5.95 -16.81
CA THR A 172 21.75 -4.69 -17.17
C THR A 172 20.36 -4.59 -16.55
N GLN A 173 19.98 -3.39 -16.10
CA GLN A 173 18.63 -3.14 -15.59
C GLN A 173 17.54 -3.47 -16.63
N PRO A 174 16.37 -3.98 -16.22
CA PRO A 174 15.22 -4.16 -17.08
C PRO A 174 14.76 -2.85 -17.75
N ASP A 175 14.04 -2.96 -18.87
CA ASP A 175 13.52 -1.79 -19.60
C ASP A 175 12.56 -0.93 -18.75
N SER A 176 11.80 -1.56 -17.86
CA SER A 176 10.95 -0.90 -16.87
C SER A 176 11.11 -1.54 -15.49
N PRO A 177 11.01 -0.76 -14.39
CA PRO A 177 10.89 -1.30 -13.04
C PRO A 177 9.66 -2.20 -12.83
N ASP A 178 8.66 -2.11 -13.69
CA ASP A 178 7.47 -2.97 -13.64
C ASP A 178 7.80 -4.44 -13.96
N GLU A 179 8.86 -4.69 -14.73
CA GLU A 179 9.31 -6.03 -15.10
C GLU A 179 9.93 -6.79 -13.93
N ALA A 180 9.90 -8.13 -14.00
CA ALA A 180 10.62 -8.97 -13.05
C ALA A 180 12.14 -8.67 -13.08
N PRO A 181 12.86 -8.73 -11.94
CA PRO A 181 14.29 -8.53 -11.90
C PRO A 181 15.05 -9.51 -12.81
N VAL A 182 16.08 -9.02 -13.49
CA VAL A 182 16.98 -9.82 -14.34
C VAL A 182 18.39 -9.89 -13.76
N GLY A 183 19.15 -10.90 -14.16
CA GLY A 183 20.51 -11.14 -13.64
C GLY A 183 20.51 -11.82 -12.27
N THR A 184 21.70 -11.88 -11.66
CA THR A 184 21.89 -12.53 -10.36
C THR A 184 21.69 -11.51 -9.25
N LYS A 185 20.87 -11.83 -8.24
CA LYS A 185 20.81 -11.04 -7.01
C LYS A 185 22.15 -11.15 -6.27
N LEU A 186 22.87 -10.05 -6.13
CA LEU A 186 24.17 -10.01 -5.46
C LEU A 186 24.02 -9.68 -3.99
N VAL A 187 23.31 -8.59 -3.66
CA VAL A 187 23.23 -8.06 -2.28
C VAL A 187 21.83 -7.52 -1.99
N GLU A 188 21.36 -7.76 -0.78
CA GLU A 188 20.24 -7.02 -0.19
C GLU A 188 20.76 -6.03 0.83
N ILE A 189 20.59 -4.74 0.56
CA ILE A 189 20.97 -3.65 1.44
C ILE A 189 19.76 -3.29 2.32
N THR A 190 19.98 -3.37 3.63
CA THR A 190 19.01 -3.01 4.67
C THR A 190 19.74 -2.21 5.76
N LYS A 191 19.02 -1.74 6.78
CA LYS A 191 19.63 -1.08 7.92
C LYS A 191 20.40 -2.12 8.74
N ASN A 192 21.70 -1.87 8.93
CA ASN A 192 22.62 -2.74 9.65
C ASN A 192 22.65 -4.20 9.13
N ALA A 193 22.35 -4.43 7.84
CA ALA A 193 22.25 -5.77 7.26
C ALA A 193 21.28 -6.71 8.02
N SER A 194 20.19 -6.14 8.56
CA SER A 194 19.12 -6.85 9.25
C SER A 194 18.39 -7.91 8.39
N GLY A 195 18.37 -7.75 7.07
CA GLY A 195 17.52 -8.51 6.15
C GLY A 195 16.05 -8.05 6.12
N ASN A 196 15.66 -7.11 6.98
CA ASN A 196 14.29 -6.58 7.05
C ASN A 196 14.08 -5.41 6.08
N PHE A 197 12.81 -5.04 5.89
CA PHE A 197 12.40 -3.81 5.23
C PHE A 197 12.43 -2.66 6.25
N ASP A 198 13.52 -1.89 6.27
CA ASP A 198 13.81 -0.91 7.34
C ASP A 198 14.71 0.26 6.88
N LEU A 199 14.82 0.46 5.57
CA LEU A 199 15.49 1.64 5.03
C LEU A 199 14.62 2.88 5.18
N GLU A 200 15.24 3.97 5.65
CA GLU A 200 14.60 5.25 5.92
C GLU A 200 15.31 6.39 5.17
N PHE A 201 14.53 7.37 4.71
CA PHE A 201 15.02 8.57 4.04
C PHE A 201 14.94 9.81 4.94
N ALA A 202 15.89 10.72 4.75
CA ALA A 202 15.89 12.04 5.38
C ALA A 202 14.77 12.92 4.82
N GLU A 203 14.61 14.12 5.38
CA GLU A 203 13.77 15.13 4.76
C GLU A 203 14.34 15.53 3.39
N ALA A 204 13.45 15.86 2.45
CA ALA A 204 13.88 16.34 1.14
C ALA A 204 14.44 17.77 1.25
N GLU A 205 15.58 18.03 0.62
CA GLU A 205 16.27 19.31 0.58
C GLU A 205 16.91 19.52 -0.80
N ASP A 206 16.92 20.75 -1.30
CA ASP A 206 17.56 21.14 -2.57
C ASP A 206 17.21 20.26 -3.78
N GLY A 207 15.95 19.83 -3.89
CA GLY A 207 15.48 19.00 -5.01
C GLY A 207 15.98 17.54 -4.96
N SER A 208 16.47 17.11 -3.80
CA SER A 208 16.93 15.75 -3.58
C SER A 208 16.39 15.19 -2.27
N ILE A 209 16.36 13.87 -2.18
CA ILE A 209 16.11 13.15 -0.93
C ILE A 209 17.24 12.16 -0.71
N ASP A 210 17.88 12.29 0.45
CA ASP A 210 19.02 11.48 0.83
C ASP A 210 18.60 10.37 1.80
N LYS A 211 19.38 9.31 1.81
CA LYS A 211 19.44 8.37 2.92
C LYS A 211 19.61 9.12 4.26
N VAL A 212 19.00 8.63 5.34
CA VAL A 212 19.29 9.13 6.70
C VAL A 212 20.79 8.99 7.03
N PRO A 213 21.52 10.09 7.34
CA PRO A 213 22.99 10.05 7.48
C PRO A 213 23.52 9.16 8.60
N VAL A 214 22.75 9.00 9.68
CA VAL A 214 23.15 8.18 10.84
C VAL A 214 22.84 6.69 10.67
N ASP A 215 21.98 6.34 9.70
CA ASP A 215 21.67 4.95 9.46
C ASP A 215 22.85 4.27 8.76
N ASN A 216 23.09 3.01 9.02
CA ASN A 216 24.07 2.23 8.26
C ASN A 216 23.31 1.37 7.26
N TRP A 217 23.36 1.72 5.97
CA TRP A 217 22.78 0.90 4.92
C TRP A 217 23.83 -0.09 4.45
N SER A 218 23.63 -1.37 4.75
CA SER A 218 24.60 -2.42 4.48
C SER A 218 23.94 -3.76 4.17
N GLY A 219 24.68 -4.66 3.53
CA GLY A 219 24.22 -6.01 3.24
C GLY A 219 25.37 -6.97 3.00
N TYR A 220 25.15 -8.26 3.25
CA TYR A 220 26.10 -9.30 2.88
C TYR A 220 25.81 -9.81 1.46
N ALA A 221 26.86 -9.92 0.67
CA ALA A 221 26.78 -10.52 -0.65
C ALA A 221 26.38 -11.99 -0.54
N THR A 222 25.47 -12.40 -1.41
CA THR A 222 24.92 -13.76 -1.49
C THR A 222 25.41 -14.53 -2.71
N ALA A 223 26.08 -13.85 -3.64
CA ALA A 223 26.68 -14.40 -4.83
C ALA A 223 27.88 -13.55 -5.27
N ASP A 224 28.79 -14.18 -6.01
CA ASP A 224 29.85 -13.48 -6.73
C ASP A 224 29.30 -12.84 -8.02
N GLY A 225 29.80 -11.66 -8.37
CA GLY A 225 29.50 -11.03 -9.65
C GLY A 225 29.77 -9.54 -9.68
N ASP A 226 29.69 -8.97 -10.87
CA ASP A 226 29.82 -7.52 -11.07
C ASP A 226 28.43 -6.87 -10.96
N ALA A 227 28.29 -5.93 -10.03
CA ALA A 227 27.10 -5.14 -9.85
C ALA A 227 26.89 -4.22 -11.05
N GLY A 228 25.74 -4.34 -11.71
CA GLY A 228 25.40 -3.52 -12.87
C GLY A 228 24.17 -2.63 -12.66
N TRP A 229 23.27 -3.01 -11.76
CA TRP A 229 22.08 -2.22 -11.46
C TRP A 229 21.52 -2.53 -10.07
N PHE A 230 20.63 -1.67 -9.59
CA PHE A 230 19.89 -1.86 -8.35
C PHE A 230 18.41 -1.59 -8.54
N ARG A 231 17.61 -2.14 -7.62
CA ARG A 231 16.20 -1.83 -7.44
C ARG A 231 15.91 -1.45 -6.00
N LEU A 232 15.26 -0.31 -5.79
CA LEU A 232 14.62 0.05 -4.53
C LEU A 232 13.18 -0.46 -4.56
N ILE A 233 12.78 -1.25 -3.56
CA ILE A 233 11.45 -1.84 -3.43
C ILE A 233 10.79 -1.47 -2.11
N THR A 234 9.46 -1.35 -2.11
CA THR A 234 8.65 -1.17 -0.89
C THR A 234 8.36 -2.50 -0.20
N ASN A 235 8.03 -2.47 1.09
CA ASN A 235 7.55 -3.65 1.80
C ASN A 235 6.32 -4.25 1.10
N GLY A 236 6.25 -5.58 1.00
CA GLY A 236 5.19 -6.31 0.30
C GLY A 236 5.29 -6.29 -1.23
N ASP A 237 6.42 -5.87 -1.82
CA ASP A 237 6.70 -6.05 -3.25
C ASP A 237 6.70 -7.55 -3.63
N SER A 238 6.07 -7.86 -4.75
CA SER A 238 5.85 -9.24 -5.21
C SER A 238 7.07 -9.91 -5.85
N GLY A 239 8.11 -9.15 -6.23
CA GLY A 239 9.29 -9.65 -6.94
C GLY A 239 9.04 -10.14 -8.37
N VAL A 240 7.83 -9.95 -8.90
CA VAL A 240 7.43 -10.34 -10.27
C VAL A 240 6.94 -9.13 -11.07
N TYR A 241 6.44 -9.34 -12.28
CA TYR A 241 5.82 -8.27 -13.07
C TYR A 241 4.68 -7.61 -12.28
N SER A 242 4.70 -6.29 -12.16
CA SER A 242 3.73 -5.53 -11.35
C SER A 242 3.68 -4.08 -11.81
N GLU A 243 2.48 -3.59 -12.14
CA GLU A 243 2.23 -2.17 -12.44
C GLU A 243 1.74 -1.38 -11.21
N THR A 244 1.54 -2.07 -10.08
CA THR A 244 1.05 -1.47 -8.82
C THR A 244 2.14 -1.28 -7.77
N ASP A 245 3.18 -2.12 -7.80
CA ASP A 245 4.29 -2.01 -6.85
C ASP A 245 5.12 -0.75 -7.12
N CYS A 246 5.56 -0.09 -6.04
CA CYS A 246 6.39 1.10 -6.12
C CYS A 246 7.87 0.69 -6.15
N ARG A 247 8.50 0.86 -7.30
CA ARG A 247 9.91 0.51 -7.57
C ARG A 247 10.68 1.64 -8.23
N ILE A 248 11.97 1.72 -7.92
CA ILE A 248 12.96 2.56 -8.60
C ILE A 248 14.13 1.71 -9.05
N ASP A 249 14.48 1.78 -10.33
CA ASP A 249 15.70 1.18 -10.87
C ASP A 249 16.75 2.24 -11.16
N GLY A 250 18.01 1.89 -10.94
CA GLY A 250 19.17 2.68 -11.34
C GLY A 250 20.37 1.80 -11.65
N SER A 251 21.32 2.37 -12.39
CA SER A 251 22.58 1.73 -12.73
C SER A 251 23.56 1.77 -11.55
N VAL A 252 24.44 0.78 -11.49
CA VAL A 252 25.56 0.72 -10.54
C VAL A 252 26.87 0.88 -11.31
N GLY A 253 27.79 1.66 -10.78
CA GLY A 253 29.09 1.90 -11.41
C GLY A 253 30.09 2.57 -10.47
N THR A 254 31.33 2.73 -10.93
CA THR A 254 32.36 3.49 -10.20
C THR A 254 32.34 4.99 -10.53
N ALA A 255 31.65 5.37 -11.60
CA ALA A 255 31.38 6.75 -12.02
C ALA A 255 30.12 6.78 -12.91
N ASP A 256 29.52 7.97 -13.08
CA ASP A 256 28.40 8.25 -13.99
C ASP A 256 27.16 7.33 -13.86
N ALA A 257 26.99 6.73 -12.68
CA ALA A 257 25.89 5.83 -12.33
C ALA A 257 25.00 6.43 -11.23
N GLU A 258 23.77 5.94 -11.10
CA GLU A 258 22.84 6.39 -10.05
C GLU A 258 23.26 5.89 -8.66
N LEU A 259 23.91 4.71 -8.59
CA LEU A 259 24.60 4.23 -7.40
C LEU A 259 26.09 4.11 -7.69
N ILE A 260 26.87 4.95 -7.02
CA ILE A 260 28.33 4.94 -7.13
C ILE A 260 28.91 4.04 -6.04
N MET A 261 29.68 3.05 -6.46
CA MET A 261 30.43 2.15 -5.58
C MET A 261 31.93 2.31 -5.81
N ALA A 262 32.73 2.03 -4.79
CA ALA A 262 34.20 2.07 -4.92
C ALA A 262 34.72 0.95 -5.83
N ASP A 263 34.05 -0.20 -5.79
CA ASP A 263 34.27 -1.34 -6.68
C ASP A 263 32.91 -1.99 -6.98
N THR A 264 32.69 -2.36 -8.25
CA THR A 264 31.50 -3.09 -8.69
C THR A 264 31.67 -4.60 -8.57
N HIS A 265 32.89 -5.09 -8.40
CA HIS A 265 33.15 -6.50 -8.21
C HIS A 265 32.79 -6.94 -6.79
N ILE A 266 31.78 -7.79 -6.68
CA ILE A 266 31.26 -8.28 -5.40
C ILE A 266 31.65 -9.74 -5.23
N THR A 267 32.27 -10.04 -4.10
CA THR A 267 32.57 -11.41 -3.67
C THR A 267 31.54 -11.88 -2.66
N ASN A 268 31.07 -13.12 -2.78
CA ASN A 268 30.12 -13.73 -1.86
C ASN A 268 30.61 -13.63 -0.39
N GLY A 269 29.69 -13.32 0.52
CA GLY A 269 29.96 -13.12 1.94
C GLY A 269 30.61 -11.78 2.30
N SER A 270 31.07 -10.98 1.34
CA SER A 270 31.57 -9.63 1.61
C SER A 270 30.44 -8.70 2.06
N ILE A 271 30.73 -7.80 3.01
CA ILE A 271 29.80 -6.73 3.37
C ILE A 271 29.92 -5.58 2.37
N GLN A 272 28.78 -5.14 1.85
CA GLN A 272 28.67 -3.95 1.03
C GLN A 272 27.95 -2.87 1.83
N THR A 273 28.51 -1.67 1.85
CA THR A 273 27.97 -0.53 2.59
C THR A 273 27.70 0.62 1.63
N ILE A 274 26.52 1.22 1.76
CA ILE A 274 26.10 2.36 0.96
C ILE A 274 26.26 3.63 1.81
N SER A 275 27.37 4.35 1.59
CA SER A 275 27.68 5.58 2.32
C SER A 275 26.87 6.78 1.85
N VAL A 276 26.51 6.81 0.57
CA VAL A 276 25.68 7.86 -0.03
C VAL A 276 24.63 7.21 -0.91
N PHE A 277 23.38 7.58 -0.70
CA PHE A 277 22.28 7.26 -1.60
C PHE A 277 21.38 8.48 -1.69
N ARG A 278 21.16 8.96 -2.91
CA ARG A 278 20.41 10.19 -3.19
C ARG A 278 19.48 9.95 -4.35
N ILE A 279 18.22 10.31 -4.17
CA ILE A 279 17.27 10.43 -5.28
C ILE A 279 17.12 11.92 -5.58
N SER A 280 17.66 12.36 -6.72
CA SER A 280 17.52 13.73 -7.19
C SER A 280 16.34 13.84 -8.15
N ILE A 281 15.52 14.87 -7.96
CA ILE A 281 14.50 15.27 -8.93
C ILE A 281 15.11 16.43 -9.71
N SER A 282 15.62 16.12 -10.90
CA SER A 282 16.03 17.18 -11.84
C SER A 282 14.78 17.94 -12.29
N ILE A 283 14.75 19.24 -12.02
CA ILE A 283 13.73 20.18 -12.49
C ILE A 283 14.02 20.53 -13.96
#